data_AF-A0A1M7UHY0-F1
#
_entry.id   AF-A0A1M7UHY0-F1
#
_cell.length_a   1.000
_cell.length_b   1.000
_cell.length_c   1.000
_cell.angle_alpha   90.00
_cell.angle_beta   90.00
_cell.angle_gamma   90.00
#
_symmetry.space_group_name_H-M   'P 1'
#
loop_
_entity.id
_entity.type
_entity.pdbx_description
1 polymer ?
#
loop_
_entity_poly.entity_id
_entity_poly.type
_entity_poly.pdbx_seq_one_letter_code
_entity_poly.pdbx_strand_id
1 'polypeptide(L)'
;MTMLDRSETVQRIATNQLRMATLISDLMRSASILTADIEHQEAQTGVRDLKSPTYPSVARHLRARRDNLLATVASLEAAVGPASSAKPTALL
;
A
#
# COMPACT_ATOMS: atom_id res chain seq x y z
N MET A 1 -20.51 23.65 24.89
CA MET A 1 -19.75 22.37 24.71
C MET A 1 -19.34 22.24 23.24
N THR A 2 -18.63 23.22 22.64
CA THR A 2 -18.82 23.46 21.19
C THR A 2 -17.64 24.05 20.39
N MET A 3 -16.40 24.07 20.87
CA MET A 3 -15.24 24.45 20.03
C MET A 3 -14.03 23.53 20.28
N LEU A 4 -13.78 23.20 21.55
CA LEU A 4 -12.70 22.28 21.95
C LEU A 4 -12.87 20.87 21.35
N ASP A 5 -14.10 20.36 21.35
CA ASP A 5 -14.46 19.02 20.87
C ASP A 5 -14.30 18.87 19.34
N ARG A 6 -14.56 19.97 18.60
CA ARG A 6 -14.31 20.01 17.15
C ARG A 6 -12.80 20.06 16.84
N SER A 7 -12.00 20.75 17.66
CA SER A 7 -10.54 20.80 17.48
C SER A 7 -9.89 19.44 17.74
N GLU A 8 -10.31 18.74 18.81
CA GLU A 8 -9.80 17.40 19.13
C GLU A 8 -10.14 16.38 18.04
N THR A 9 -11.38 16.41 17.53
CA THR A 9 -11.80 15.52 16.44
C THR A 9 -11.02 15.77 15.14
N VAL A 10 -10.77 17.03 14.76
CA VAL A 10 -9.92 17.37 13.60
C VAL A 10 -8.49 16.89 13.80
N GLN A 11 -7.91 17.11 14.97
CA GLN A 11 -6.54 16.68 15.27
C GLN A 11 -6.40 15.15 15.22
N ARG A 12 -7.39 14.41 15.73
CA ARG A 12 -7.42 12.94 15.68
C ARG A 12 -7.53 12.44 14.24
N ILE A 13 -8.36 13.05 13.40
CA ILE A 13 -8.48 12.71 11.98
C ILE A 13 -7.15 12.95 11.26
N ALA A 14 -6.53 14.11 11.44
CA ALA A 14 -5.24 14.44 10.81
C ALA A 14 -4.14 13.47 11.25
N THR A 15 -4.08 13.13 12.53
CA THR A 15 -3.11 12.17 13.06
C THR A 15 -3.32 10.77 12.47
N ASN A 16 -4.57 10.33 12.33
CA ASN A 16 -4.90 9.03 11.73
C ASN A 16 -4.57 8.99 10.24
N GLN A 17 -4.83 10.06 9.50
CA GLN A 17 -4.46 10.18 8.08
C GLN A 17 -2.95 10.09 7.89
N LEU A 18 -2.18 10.79 8.73
CA LEU A 18 -0.71 10.72 8.68
C LEU A 18 -0.21 9.30 8.96
N ARG A 19 -0.75 8.62 9.98
CA ARG A 19 -0.40 7.23 10.31
C ARG A 19 -0.72 6.27 9.16
N MET A 20 -1.86 6.44 8.50
CA MET A 20 -2.22 5.64 7.33
C MET A 20 -1.27 5.88 6.16
N ALA A 21 -0.91 7.13 5.87
CA ALA A 21 0.05 7.46 4.82
C ALA A 21 1.44 6.86 5.09
N THR A 22 1.90 6.90 6.34
CA THR A 22 3.16 6.24 6.74
C THR A 22 3.08 4.72 6.55
N LEU A 23 2.00 4.08 7.01
CA LEU A 23 1.80 2.64 6.86
C LEU A 23 1.81 2.21 5.38
N ILE A 24 1.09 2.95 4.52
CA ILE A 24 1.07 2.70 3.06
C ILE A 24 2.48 2.82 2.48
N SER A 25 3.21 3.87 2.85
CA SER A 25 4.57 4.11 2.37
C SER A 25 5.53 2.99 2.77
N ASP A 26 5.43 2.50 4.00
CA ASP A 26 6.26 1.40 4.51
C ASP A 26 5.92 0.07 3.81
N LEU A 27 4.64 -0.23 3.60
CA LEU A 27 4.21 -1.43 2.87
C LEU A 27 4.67 -1.41 1.41
N MET A 28 4.59 -0.25 0.75
CA MET A 28 5.13 -0.06 -0.60
C MET A 28 6.65 -0.25 -0.65
N ARG A 29 7.38 0.27 0.34
CA ARG A 29 8.82 0.04 0.45
C ARG A 29 9.14 -1.44 0.60
N SER A 30 8.40 -2.16 1.45
CA SER A 30 8.55 -3.62 1.58
C SER A 30 8.25 -4.36 0.27
N ALA A 31 7.22 -3.96 -0.48
CA ALA A 31 6.92 -4.55 -1.79
C ALA A 31 8.04 -4.31 -2.82
N SER A 32 8.70 -3.15 -2.78
CA SER A 32 9.87 -2.84 -3.61
C SER A 32 11.08 -3.73 -3.24
N ILE A 33 11.34 -3.93 -1.94
CA ILE A 33 12.40 -4.85 -1.47
C ILE A 33 12.14 -6.28 -1.96
N LEU A 34 10.90 -6.78 -1.82
CA LEU A 34 10.54 -8.11 -2.32
C LEU A 34 10.72 -8.22 -3.84
N THR A 35 10.52 -7.13 -4.58
CA THR A 35 10.74 -7.09 -6.03
C THR A 35 12.24 -7.21 -6.36
N ALA A 36 13.11 -6.53 -5.63
CA ALA A 36 14.55 -6.68 -5.78
C ALA A 36 15.02 -8.11 -5.41
N ASP A 37 14.48 -8.69 -4.34
CA ASP A 37 14.82 -10.06 -3.92
C ASP A 37 14.35 -11.11 -4.95
N ILE A 38 13.18 -10.90 -5.55
CA ILE A 38 12.67 -11.69 -6.67
C ILE A 38 13.67 -11.65 -7.84
N GLU A 39 14.07 -10.45 -8.27
CA GLU A 39 14.98 -10.27 -9.41
C GLU A 39 16.34 -10.91 -9.13
N HIS A 40 16.83 -10.77 -7.90
CA HIS A 40 18.06 -11.40 -7.45
C HIS A 40 17.98 -12.94 -7.52
N GLN A 41 16.90 -13.54 -7.01
CA GLN A 41 16.71 -14.99 -7.05
C GLN A 41 16.57 -15.52 -8.48
N GLU A 42 15.86 -14.81 -9.34
CA GLU A 42 15.73 -15.17 -10.76
C GLU A 42 17.05 -15.05 -11.51
N ALA A 43 17.86 -14.03 -11.20
CA ALA A 43 19.20 -13.88 -11.78
C ALA A 43 20.15 -14.98 -11.30
N GLN A 44 20.11 -15.32 -10.01
CA GLN A 44 20.95 -16.36 -9.42
C GLN A 44 20.66 -17.75 -10.01
N THR A 45 19.40 -18.05 -10.31
CA THR A 45 18.97 -19.35 -10.84
C THR A 45 18.92 -19.39 -12.37
N GLY A 46 18.93 -18.23 -13.03
CA GLY A 46 18.77 -18.10 -14.48
C GLY A 46 17.34 -18.37 -14.98
N VAL A 47 16.36 -18.56 -14.09
CA VAL A 47 14.98 -18.92 -14.45
C VAL A 47 14.03 -17.78 -14.10
N ARG A 48 13.50 -17.11 -15.13
CA ARG A 48 12.53 -16.00 -15.02
C ARG A 48 11.10 -16.38 -15.40
N ASP A 49 10.93 -17.44 -16.18
CA ASP A 49 9.60 -17.88 -16.60
C ASP A 49 8.85 -18.52 -15.43
N LEU A 50 7.79 -17.86 -14.97
CA LEU A 50 6.93 -18.32 -13.87
C LEU A 50 6.24 -19.65 -14.17
N LYS A 51 6.03 -19.98 -15.45
CA LYS A 51 5.44 -21.25 -15.90
C LYS A 51 6.46 -22.39 -15.93
N SER A 52 7.75 -22.07 -15.82
CA SER A 52 8.78 -23.09 -15.76
C SER A 52 8.56 -24.00 -14.53
N PRO A 53 8.61 -25.33 -14.68
CA PRO A 53 8.58 -26.23 -13.54
C PRO A 53 9.80 -26.06 -12.63
N THR A 54 10.90 -25.50 -13.14
CA THR A 54 12.11 -25.19 -12.38
C THR A 54 12.12 -23.77 -11.81
N TYR A 55 11.00 -23.05 -11.91
CA TYR A 55 10.89 -21.71 -11.36
C TYR A 55 11.14 -21.71 -9.85
N PRO A 56 12.01 -20.83 -9.31
CA PRO A 56 12.44 -20.92 -7.91
C PRO A 56 11.27 -20.78 -6.94
N SER A 57 11.15 -21.74 -6.03
CA SER A 57 10.09 -21.72 -5.01
C SER A 57 10.15 -20.46 -4.17
N VAL A 58 11.35 -19.99 -3.80
CA VAL A 58 11.57 -18.74 -3.05
C VAL A 58 10.97 -17.54 -3.80
N ALA A 59 11.31 -17.36 -5.08
CA ALA A 59 10.79 -16.26 -5.89
C ALA A 59 9.25 -16.30 -6.05
N ARG A 60 8.66 -17.50 -6.05
CA ARG A 60 7.20 -17.69 -6.06
C ARG A 60 6.56 -17.21 -4.75
N HIS A 61 7.15 -17.55 -3.61
CA HIS A 61 6.66 -17.09 -2.30
C HIS A 61 6.81 -15.58 -2.14
N LEU A 62 7.95 -15.01 -2.57
CA LEU A 62 8.16 -13.56 -2.53
C LEU A 62 7.14 -12.80 -3.39
N ARG A 63 6.81 -13.31 -4.60
CA ARG A 63 5.72 -12.76 -5.43
C ARG A 63 4.38 -12.77 -4.71
N ALA A 64 3.98 -13.93 -4.18
CA ALA A 64 2.72 -14.04 -3.46
C ALA A 64 2.66 -13.09 -2.25
N ARG A 65 3.78 -12.93 -1.53
CA ARG A 65 3.86 -11.98 -0.42
C ARG A 65 3.74 -10.53 -0.90
N ARG A 66 4.46 -10.15 -1.95
CA ARG A 66 4.40 -8.80 -2.55
C ARG A 66 2.97 -8.49 -2.99
N ASP A 67 2.32 -9.42 -3.68
CA ASP A 67 0.96 -9.22 -4.20
C ASP A 67 -0.04 -9.03 -3.04
N ASN A 68 0.11 -9.77 -1.94
CA ASN A 68 -0.67 -9.55 -0.72
C ASN A 68 -0.43 -8.17 -0.08
N LEU A 69 0.81 -7.66 -0.09
CA LEU A 69 1.11 -6.32 0.40
C LEU A 69 0.44 -5.25 -0.48
N LEU A 70 0.51 -5.41 -1.81
CA LEU A 70 -0.11 -4.48 -2.74
C LEU A 70 -1.64 -4.47 -2.62
N ALA A 71 -2.26 -5.65 -2.42
CA ALA A 71 -3.70 -5.74 -2.15
C ALA A 71 -4.09 -5.04 -0.83
N THR A 72 -3.24 -5.14 0.20
CA THR A 72 -3.42 -4.45 1.48
C THR A 72 -3.29 -2.94 1.29
N VAL A 73 -2.29 -2.46 0.54
CA VAL A 73 -2.12 -1.04 0.19
C VAL A 73 -3.36 -0.52 -0.52
N ALA A 74 -3.85 -1.20 -1.56
CA ALA A 74 -5.06 -0.79 -2.27
C ALA A 74 -6.29 -0.69 -1.34
N SER A 75 -6.42 -1.63 -0.40
CA SER A 75 -7.50 -1.61 0.60
C SER A 75 -7.37 -0.42 1.56
N LEU A 76 -6.15 -0.09 1.99
CA LEU A 76 -5.88 1.06 2.85
C LEU A 76 -6.11 2.39 2.12
N GLU A 77 -5.67 2.51 0.87
CA GLU A 77 -5.91 3.69 0.03
C GLU A 77 -7.42 3.93 -0.18
N ALA A 78 -8.18 2.87 -0.46
CA ALA A 78 -9.63 2.95 -0.58
C ALA A 78 -10.30 3.38 0.74
N ALA A 79 -9.78 2.93 1.89
CA ALA A 79 -10.29 3.30 3.20
C ALA A 79 -9.97 4.76 3.58
N VAL A 80 -8.85 5.32 3.10
CA VAL A 80 -8.49 6.73 3.30
C VAL A 80 -9.34 7.64 2.39
N GLY A 81 -9.74 7.15 1.21
CA GLY A 81 -10.61 7.84 0.26
C GLY A 81 -10.01 9.14 -0.30
N PRO A 82 -10.58 9.72 -1.37
CA PRO A 82 -10.23 11.07 -1.78
C PRO A 82 -10.82 12.05 -0.77
N ALA A 83 -10.06 12.44 0.25
CA ALA A 83 -10.37 13.67 0.96
C ALA A 83 -10.21 14.83 -0.04
N SER A 84 -11.35 15.40 -0.47
CA SER A 84 -11.50 16.58 -1.36
C SER A 84 -11.74 16.31 -2.85
N SER A 85 -12.97 15.91 -3.19
CA SER A 85 -13.68 16.48 -4.34
C SER A 85 -15.07 16.90 -3.88
N ALA A 86 -15.09 17.86 -2.95
CA ALA A 86 -16.25 18.73 -2.84
C ALA A 86 -16.18 19.71 -4.02
N LYS A 87 -16.63 19.28 -5.20
CA LYS A 87 -17.14 20.26 -6.17
C LYS A 87 -18.32 20.94 -5.47
N PRO A 88 -18.31 22.27 -5.26
CA PRO A 88 -19.52 22.95 -4.88
C PRO A 88 -20.51 22.69 -6.00
N THR A 89 -21.58 21.97 -5.70
CA THR A 89 -22.78 21.98 -6.52
C THR A 89 -23.21 23.45 -6.60
N ALA A 90 -22.90 24.10 -7.72
CA ALA A 90 -23.50 25.36 -8.05
C ALA A 90 -25.01 25.13 -8.11
N LEU A 91 -25.71 25.61 -7.07
CA LEU A 91 -27.13 25.80 -7.09
C LEU A 91 -27.36 27.21 -7.66
N LEU A 92 -28.16 27.23 -8.73
CA LEU A 92 -28.70 28.37 -9.47
C LEU A 92 -27.78 29.00 -10.52
#